data_AF-A0A534PDP5-F1
#
_entry.id   AF-A0A534PDP5-F1
#
_cell.length_a   1.000
_cell.length_b   1.000
_cell.length_c   1.000
_cell.angle_alpha   90.00
_cell.angle_beta   90.00
_cell.angle_gamma   90.00
#
_symmetry.space_group_name_H-M   'P 1'
#
loop_
_entity.id
_entity.type
_entity.pdbx_description
1 polymer ?
#
loop_
_entity_poly.entity_id
_entity_poly.type
_entity_poly.pdbx_seq_one_letter_code
_entity_poly.pdbx_strand_id
1 'polypeptide(L)'
;MRLVAEFGSPEEYLAAYEEEISVGGLFLKGASVEGGAAMSECTLAVLIGGEEVAEENAKLAFVTPGIGVAVVFLAPPAALDELAARLREPEPEPEAGAGDGVQQNSARQLLAQLSPSQKMSLALKAGRAERHHLLRDNNKVLHAYVLRNPHLGLDEVQAAAKLNSLSPEALKAIGDHPEWGQNSVICAALVRNPKTPMAIALRLLPRVPLNDLRAIAKGAGRQQIVLAARKLLAAR
;
A
#
# COMPACT_ATOMS: atom_id res chain seq x y z
N MET A 1 26.33 -17.32 19.72
CA MET A 1 26.39 -18.30 18.60
C MET A 1 25.37 -17.89 17.56
N ARG A 2 25.69 -17.93 16.26
CA ARG A 2 24.75 -17.52 15.20
C ARG A 2 24.22 -18.74 14.44
N LEU A 3 22.92 -18.78 14.25
CA LEU A 3 22.18 -19.82 13.53
C LEU A 3 21.44 -19.19 12.36
N VAL A 4 21.28 -19.94 11.27
CA VAL A 4 20.64 -19.46 10.04
C VAL A 4 19.45 -20.36 9.74
N ALA A 5 18.27 -19.76 9.61
CA ALA A 5 17.07 -20.38 9.06
C ALA A 5 16.89 -19.92 7.62
N GLU A 6 16.99 -20.82 6.65
CA GLU A 6 16.84 -20.50 5.24
C GLU A 6 15.48 -20.98 4.73
N PHE A 7 14.73 -20.07 4.11
CA PHE A 7 13.45 -20.32 3.48
C PHE A 7 13.53 -19.95 2.00
N GLY A 8 12.97 -20.79 1.13
CA GLY A 8 12.98 -20.56 -0.32
C GLY A 8 12.01 -19.47 -0.76
N SER A 9 10.94 -19.22 0.01
CA SER A 9 9.95 -18.20 -0.30
C SER A 9 9.32 -17.58 0.96
N PRO A 10 8.68 -16.40 0.83
CA PRO A 10 7.89 -15.81 1.91
C PRO A 10 6.75 -16.71 2.40
N GLU A 11 6.11 -17.48 1.51
CA GLU A 11 5.03 -18.41 1.88
C GLU A 11 5.55 -19.55 2.76
N GLU A 12 6.75 -20.07 2.47
CA GLU A 12 7.40 -21.11 3.27
C GLU A 12 7.75 -20.60 4.66
N TYR A 13 8.24 -19.36 4.77
CA TYR A 13 8.47 -18.71 6.05
C TYR A 13 7.17 -18.53 6.84
N LEU A 14 6.09 -18.06 6.21
CA LEU A 14 4.80 -17.84 6.88
C LEU A 14 4.20 -19.14 7.42
N ALA A 15 4.33 -20.24 6.67
CA ALA A 15 3.91 -21.57 7.12
C ALA A 15 4.71 -22.01 8.37
N ALA A 16 6.04 -21.89 8.33
CA ALA A 16 6.89 -22.21 9.47
C ALA A 16 6.61 -21.29 10.68
N TYR A 17 6.25 -20.03 10.42
CA TYR A 17 5.90 -19.08 11.47
C TYR A 17 4.61 -19.50 12.19
N GLU A 18 3.58 -19.94 11.46
CA GLU A 18 2.32 -20.37 12.05
C GLU A 18 2.46 -21.68 12.82
N GLU A 19 3.20 -22.64 12.28
CA GLU A 19 3.33 -23.97 12.87
C GLU A 19 4.30 -24.00 14.07
N GLU A 20 5.41 -23.25 13.99
CA GLU A 20 6.51 -23.38 14.95
C GLU A 20 6.76 -22.07 15.72
N ILE A 21 7.03 -20.97 15.01
CA ILE A 21 7.52 -19.72 15.63
C ILE A 21 6.46 -19.11 16.56
N SER A 22 5.20 -19.12 16.15
CA SER A 22 4.08 -18.60 16.94
C SER A 22 3.84 -19.38 18.24
N VAL A 23 4.29 -20.64 18.28
CA VAL A 23 4.22 -21.53 19.44
C VAL A 23 5.45 -21.38 20.35
N GLY A 24 6.45 -20.59 19.92
CA GLY A 24 7.62 -20.22 20.72
C GLY A 24 8.89 -21.02 20.42
N GLY A 25 8.97 -21.69 19.26
CA GLY A 25 10.19 -22.40 18.86
C GLY A 25 10.38 -22.48 17.34
N LEU A 26 11.54 -22.97 16.90
CA LEU A 26 11.80 -23.23 15.49
C LEU A 26 12.80 -24.38 15.35
N PHE A 27 12.53 -25.29 14.42
CA PHE A 27 13.43 -26.38 14.07
C PHE A 27 14.20 -26.09 12.79
N LEU A 28 15.52 -25.93 12.92
CA LEU A 28 16.44 -25.68 11.82
C LEU A 28 16.92 -27.00 11.23
N LYS A 29 16.28 -27.44 10.14
CA LYS A 29 16.65 -28.66 9.42
C LYS A 29 18.05 -28.52 8.84
N GLY A 30 18.92 -29.50 9.10
CA GLY A 30 20.29 -29.53 8.56
C GLY A 30 21.29 -28.55 9.21
N ALA A 31 20.86 -27.70 10.14
CA ALA A 31 21.78 -26.87 10.90
C ALA A 31 22.64 -27.74 11.84
N SER A 32 23.93 -27.43 11.93
CA SER A 32 24.86 -28.06 12.88
C SER A 32 25.51 -27.00 13.75
N VAL A 33 25.59 -27.28 15.05
CA VAL A 33 26.26 -26.41 16.03
C VAL A 33 27.45 -27.17 16.60
N GLU A 34 28.62 -26.54 16.58
CA GLU A 34 29.78 -26.99 17.33
C GLU A 34 29.67 -26.49 18.78
N GLY A 35 29.24 -27.36 19.71
CA GLY A 35 29.43 -27.14 21.15
C GLY A 35 28.46 -26.19 21.87
N GLY A 36 27.15 -26.25 21.60
CA GLY A 36 26.15 -25.51 22.36
C GLY A 36 25.55 -26.33 23.50
N ALA A 37 25.63 -25.83 24.74
CA ALA A 37 24.89 -26.40 25.87
C ALA A 37 23.40 -26.06 25.74
N ALA A 38 22.51 -26.93 26.24
CA ALA A 38 21.10 -26.62 26.32
C ALA A 38 20.90 -25.27 27.06
N MET A 39 20.00 -24.45 26.55
CA MET A 39 19.70 -23.08 27.02
C MET A 39 20.81 -22.05 26.79
N SER A 40 21.84 -22.35 25.99
CA SER A 40 22.81 -21.33 25.56
C SER A 40 22.16 -20.30 24.65
N GLU A 41 22.55 -19.03 24.81
CA GLU A 41 22.07 -17.93 23.96
C GLU A 41 22.61 -18.06 22.53
N CYS A 42 21.69 -17.93 21.57
CA CYS A 42 21.99 -17.91 20.16
C CYS A 42 21.19 -16.84 19.44
N THR A 43 21.78 -16.32 18.38
CA THR A 43 21.15 -15.35 17.49
C THR A 43 20.68 -16.11 16.26
N LEU A 44 19.39 -16.00 15.94
CA LEU A 44 18.76 -16.63 14.78
C LEU A 44 18.61 -15.61 13.66
N ALA A 45 19.30 -15.81 12.55
CA ALA A 45 19.12 -15.04 11.32
C ALA A 45 18.16 -15.79 10.39
N VAL A 46 17.14 -15.09 9.88
CA VAL A 46 16.17 -15.62 8.92
C VAL A 46 16.53 -15.12 7.54
N LEU A 47 16.74 -16.05 6.61
CA LEU A 47 16.99 -15.78 5.21
C LEU A 47 15.78 -16.22 4.38
N ILE A 48 15.32 -15.35 3.47
CA ILE A 48 14.30 -15.68 2.47
C ILE A 48 14.90 -15.44 1.10
N GLY A 49 14.96 -16.47 0.25
CA GLY A 49 15.54 -16.37 -1.09
C GLY A 49 17.03 -15.99 -1.08
N GLY A 50 17.75 -16.29 0.01
CA GLY A 50 19.16 -15.96 0.20
C GLY A 50 19.44 -14.56 0.76
N GLU A 51 18.42 -13.74 1.00
CA GLU A 51 18.56 -12.44 1.66
C GLU A 51 18.19 -12.54 3.14
N GLU A 52 19.02 -11.97 4.01
CA GLU A 52 18.74 -11.90 5.44
C GLU A 52 17.69 -10.82 5.74
N VAL A 53 16.54 -11.23 6.27
CA VAL A 53 15.35 -10.38 6.39
C VAL A 53 14.96 -10.09 7.83
N ALA A 54 15.45 -10.86 8.80
CA ALA A 54 15.27 -10.63 10.23
C ALA A 54 16.35 -11.34 11.06
N GLU A 55 16.61 -10.81 12.25
CA GLU A 55 17.49 -11.41 13.25
C GLU A 55 16.80 -11.36 14.62
N GLU A 56 16.80 -12.46 15.36
CA GLU A 56 16.12 -12.56 16.66
C GLU A 56 16.96 -13.33 17.69
N ASN A 57 16.79 -13.00 18.96
CA ASN A 57 17.46 -13.73 20.05
C ASN A 57 16.67 -14.99 20.41
N ALA A 58 17.36 -16.12 20.44
CA ALA A 58 16.81 -17.41 20.79
C ALA A 58 17.72 -18.16 21.77
N LYS A 59 17.23 -19.27 22.28
CA LYS A 59 18.05 -20.21 23.06
C LYS A 59 18.04 -21.57 22.42
N LEU A 60 19.18 -22.23 22.48
CA LEU A 60 19.34 -23.59 22.02
C LEU A 60 18.49 -24.53 22.90
N ALA A 61 17.48 -25.17 22.33
CA ALA A 61 16.68 -26.14 23.07
C ALA A 61 17.30 -27.54 23.00
N PHE A 62 17.54 -28.01 21.77
CA PHE A 62 18.10 -29.34 21.54
C PHE A 62 18.85 -29.39 20.21
N VAL A 63 19.95 -30.15 20.17
CA VAL A 63 20.71 -30.40 18.95
C VAL A 63 20.63 -31.88 18.62
N THR A 64 20.15 -32.19 17.42
CA THR A 64 20.11 -33.56 16.93
C THR A 64 21.19 -33.72 15.85
N PRO A 65 22.31 -34.40 16.15
CA PRO A 65 23.41 -34.55 15.20
C PRO A 65 22.93 -35.12 13.85
N GLY A 66 23.25 -34.43 12.76
CA GLY A 66 22.87 -34.82 11.39
C GLY A 66 21.41 -34.58 11.00
N ILE A 67 20.56 -34.09 11.90
CA ILE A 67 19.13 -33.83 11.62
C ILE A 67 18.81 -32.33 11.71
N GLY A 68 19.26 -31.65 12.77
CA GLY A 68 19.02 -30.22 12.91
C GLY A 68 19.08 -29.70 14.34
N VAL A 69 18.77 -28.42 14.48
CA VAL A 69 18.85 -27.68 15.75
C VAL A 69 17.49 -27.08 16.09
N ALA A 70 16.96 -27.38 17.28
CA ALA A 70 15.77 -26.74 17.82
C ALA A 70 16.16 -25.53 18.65
N VAL A 71 15.50 -24.40 18.41
CA VAL A 71 15.60 -23.19 19.22
C VAL A 71 14.26 -22.83 19.84
N VAL A 72 14.30 -22.13 20.96
CA VAL A 72 13.12 -21.60 21.67
C VAL A 72 13.28 -20.12 21.95
N PHE A 73 12.16 -19.40 21.95
CA PHE A 73 12.10 -17.98 22.27
C PHE A 73 11.59 -17.81 23.70
N LEU A 74 12.38 -17.16 24.56
CA LEU A 74 11.99 -16.92 25.97
C LEU A 74 11.05 -15.70 26.13
N ALA A 75 10.93 -14.90 25.08
CA ALA A 75 10.01 -13.79 24.96
C ALA A 75 9.36 -13.86 23.56
N PRO A 76 8.22 -13.19 23.34
CA PRO A 76 7.64 -13.06 22.00
C PRO A 76 8.71 -12.56 21.01
N PRO A 77 8.97 -13.29 19.91
CA PRO A 77 10.05 -12.98 18.99
C PRO A 77 9.66 -11.78 18.10
N ALA A 78 9.81 -10.57 18.64
CA ALA A 78 9.30 -9.35 18.04
C ALA A 78 9.76 -9.12 16.59
N ALA A 79 11.04 -9.40 16.26
CA ALA A 79 11.54 -9.23 14.90
C ALA A 79 10.94 -10.26 13.92
N LEU A 80 10.59 -11.46 14.39
CA LEU A 80 9.94 -12.48 13.59
C LEU A 80 8.44 -12.21 13.46
N ASP A 81 7.81 -11.71 14.53
CA ASP A 81 6.42 -11.28 14.52
C ASP A 81 6.22 -10.11 13.54
N GLU A 82 7.15 -9.14 13.54
CA GLU A 82 7.19 -8.03 12.59
C GLU A 82 7.43 -8.50 11.15
N LEU A 83 8.33 -9.46 10.94
CA LEU A 83 8.55 -10.06 9.62
C LEU A 83 7.30 -10.78 9.12
N ALA A 84 6.65 -11.58 9.95
CA ALA A 84 5.42 -12.28 9.58
C ALA A 84 4.26 -11.31 9.32
N ALA A 85 4.13 -10.24 10.10
CA ALA A 85 3.16 -9.18 9.83
C ALA A 85 3.42 -8.51 8.48
N ARG A 86 4.68 -8.12 8.20
CA ARG A 86 5.11 -7.52 6.93
C ARG A 86 4.85 -8.42 5.72
N LEU A 87 4.97 -9.73 5.88
CA LEU A 87 4.76 -10.71 4.81
C LEU A 87 3.29 -11.13 4.64
N ARG A 88 2.47 -11.09 5.70
CA ARG A 88 1.02 -11.38 5.65
C ARG A 88 0.21 -10.20 5.14
N GLU A 89 0.65 -8.98 5.42
CA GLU A 89 0.02 -7.81 4.85
C GLU A 89 0.26 -7.82 3.34
N PRO A 90 -0.79 -7.90 2.50
CA PRO A 90 -0.61 -7.58 1.08
C PRO A 90 -0.11 -6.13 1.08
N GLU A 91 1.10 -5.89 0.55
CA GLU A 91 1.82 -4.61 0.67
C GLU A 91 0.87 -3.45 0.99
N PRO A 92 0.88 -2.91 2.22
CA PRO A 92 0.11 -1.71 2.47
C PRO A 92 0.63 -0.69 1.47
N GLU A 93 -0.25 -0.14 0.62
CA GLU A 93 0.08 1.05 -0.15
C GLU A 93 0.79 2.00 0.81
N PRO A 94 2.03 2.43 0.51
CA PRO A 94 2.86 3.07 1.52
C PRO A 94 2.14 4.32 2.03
N GLU A 95 1.71 4.27 3.29
CA GLU A 95 1.30 5.47 4.00
C GLU A 95 2.56 6.33 4.17
N ALA A 96 2.53 7.44 3.46
CA ALA A 96 3.53 8.48 3.49
C ALA A 96 3.86 8.90 4.93
N GLY A 97 5.11 8.72 5.35
CA GLY A 97 5.59 9.38 6.55
C GLY A 97 6.86 8.81 7.17
N ALA A 98 8.02 8.95 6.50
CA ALA A 98 9.29 9.31 7.16
C ALA A 98 10.54 9.26 6.26
N GLY A 99 10.52 8.56 5.11
CA GLY A 99 11.69 8.49 4.20
C GLY A 99 11.68 9.49 3.03
N ASP A 100 10.54 10.13 2.79
CA ASP A 100 10.24 10.83 1.55
C ASP A 100 10.66 12.30 1.50
N GLY A 101 11.02 12.90 2.64
CA GLY A 101 11.25 14.34 2.74
C GLY A 101 12.38 14.84 1.83
N VAL A 102 13.41 14.03 1.58
CA VAL A 102 14.57 14.48 0.79
C VAL A 102 14.33 14.24 -0.71
N GLN A 103 13.77 13.08 -1.11
CA GLN A 103 13.53 12.73 -2.51
C GLN A 103 12.26 13.38 -3.09
N GLN A 104 11.19 13.54 -2.30
CA GLN A 104 10.00 14.28 -2.76
C GLN A 104 10.27 15.79 -2.87
N ASN A 105 11.13 16.33 -2.00
CA ASN A 105 11.54 17.73 -2.12
C ASN A 105 12.42 17.94 -3.36
N SER A 106 13.35 17.03 -3.66
CA SER A 106 14.18 17.15 -4.86
C SER A 106 13.35 17.00 -6.15
N ALA A 107 12.42 16.05 -6.21
CA ALA A 107 11.51 15.90 -7.35
C ALA A 107 10.61 17.14 -7.53
N ARG A 108 10.05 17.70 -6.44
CA ARG A 108 9.29 18.96 -6.48
C ARG A 108 10.14 20.15 -6.93
N GLN A 109 11.38 20.26 -6.44
CA GLN A 109 12.30 21.34 -6.79
C GLN A 109 12.74 21.27 -8.25
N LEU A 110 12.96 20.07 -8.79
CA LEU A 110 13.27 19.87 -10.21
C LEU A 110 12.07 20.21 -11.07
N LEU A 111 10.87 19.76 -10.71
CA LEU A 111 9.63 20.10 -11.40
C LEU A 111 9.38 21.61 -11.39
N ALA A 112 9.67 22.32 -10.29
CA ALA A 112 9.49 23.76 -10.20
C ALA A 112 10.33 24.56 -11.21
N GLN A 113 11.47 24.02 -11.64
CA GLN A 113 12.38 24.66 -12.60
C GLN A 113 12.00 24.41 -14.06
N LEU A 114 11.11 23.46 -14.34
CA LEU A 114 10.69 23.13 -15.71
C LEU A 114 9.68 24.13 -16.24
N SER A 115 9.80 24.44 -17.54
CA SER A 115 8.81 25.23 -18.25
C SER A 115 7.46 24.49 -18.37
N PRO A 116 6.34 25.20 -18.58
CA PRO A 116 5.03 24.55 -18.74
C PRO A 116 5.00 23.48 -19.85
N SER A 117 5.68 23.71 -20.98
CA SER A 117 5.73 22.75 -22.09
C SER A 117 6.58 21.51 -21.75
N GLN A 118 7.66 21.68 -20.98
CA GLN A 118 8.47 20.58 -20.47
C GLN A 118 7.68 19.73 -19.48
N LYS A 119 6.93 20.35 -18.57
CA LYS A 119 6.03 19.65 -17.64
C LYS A 119 4.95 18.85 -18.38
N MET A 120 4.36 19.40 -19.44
CA MET A 120 3.37 18.67 -20.27
C MET A 120 3.98 17.43 -20.93
N SER A 121 5.18 17.57 -21.48
CA SER A 121 5.90 16.45 -22.11
C SER A 121 6.29 15.40 -21.07
N LEU A 122 6.74 15.84 -19.90
CA LEU A 122 7.08 14.97 -18.78
C LEU A 122 5.85 14.22 -18.27
N ALA A 123 4.68 14.86 -18.15
CA ALA A 123 3.45 14.22 -17.65
C ALA A 123 3.08 12.93 -18.40
N LEU A 124 3.41 12.84 -19.70
CA LEU A 124 3.14 11.66 -20.53
C LEU A 124 4.12 10.49 -20.30
N LYS A 125 5.31 10.76 -19.75
CA LYS A 125 6.40 9.79 -19.54
C LYS A 125 6.80 9.64 -18.07
N ALA A 126 6.24 10.48 -17.20
CA ALA A 126 6.52 10.58 -15.78
C ALA A 126 6.27 9.25 -15.07
N GLY A 127 7.14 8.93 -14.10
CA GLY A 127 6.92 7.86 -13.14
C GLY A 127 5.86 8.25 -12.09
N ARG A 128 5.59 7.31 -11.18
CA ARG A 128 4.52 7.46 -10.17
C ARG A 128 4.71 8.72 -9.30
N ALA A 129 5.93 8.98 -8.85
CA ALA A 129 6.25 10.13 -8.01
C ALA A 129 6.06 11.48 -8.72
N GLU A 130 6.54 11.62 -9.97
CA GLU A 130 6.37 12.87 -10.70
C GLU A 130 4.91 13.10 -11.10
N ARG A 131 4.16 12.05 -11.48
CA ARG A 131 2.71 12.16 -11.73
C ARG A 131 1.96 12.67 -10.51
N HIS A 132 2.29 12.15 -9.33
CA HIS A 132 1.69 12.58 -8.07
C HIS A 132 1.92 14.08 -7.80
N HIS A 133 3.12 14.60 -8.10
CA HIS A 133 3.40 16.02 -7.98
C HIS A 133 2.69 16.86 -9.06
N LEU A 134 2.66 16.39 -10.32
CA LEU A 134 2.01 17.09 -11.43
C LEU A 134 0.49 17.22 -11.24
N LEU A 135 -0.18 16.25 -10.58
CA LEU A 135 -1.62 16.32 -10.22
C LEU A 135 -1.93 17.39 -9.16
N ARG A 136 -0.91 17.88 -8.45
CA ARG A 136 -1.03 18.94 -7.44
C ARG A 136 -0.43 20.27 -7.90
N ASP A 137 0.08 20.35 -9.13
CA ASP A 137 0.66 21.56 -9.68
C ASP A 137 -0.39 22.68 -9.80
N ASN A 138 0.08 23.93 -9.76
CA ASN A 138 -0.77 25.10 -9.93
C ASN A 138 -1.33 25.16 -11.35
N ASN A 139 -0.57 24.71 -12.35
CA ASN A 139 -1.01 24.64 -13.73
C ASN A 139 -1.94 23.42 -13.95
N LYS A 140 -3.24 23.71 -13.92
CA LYS A 140 -4.31 22.70 -14.06
C LYS A 140 -4.39 22.05 -15.44
N VAL A 141 -3.75 22.64 -16.45
CA VAL A 141 -3.65 22.06 -17.79
C VAL A 141 -2.90 20.72 -17.74
N LEU A 142 -1.94 20.57 -16.82
CA LEU A 142 -1.14 19.35 -16.65
C LEU A 142 -1.97 18.12 -16.26
N HIS A 143 -3.10 18.31 -15.57
CA HIS A 143 -3.94 17.18 -15.15
C HIS A 143 -4.41 16.35 -16.34
N ALA A 144 -4.80 17.00 -17.44
CA ALA A 144 -5.24 16.31 -18.65
C ALA A 144 -4.12 15.47 -19.29
N TYR A 145 -2.86 15.92 -19.18
CA TYR A 145 -1.71 15.16 -19.67
C TYR A 145 -1.37 13.98 -18.75
N VAL A 146 -1.43 14.17 -17.43
CA VAL A 146 -1.20 13.07 -16.48
C VAL A 146 -2.26 11.97 -16.64
N LEU A 147 -3.52 12.34 -16.84
CA LEU A 147 -4.61 11.38 -17.08
C LEU A 147 -4.47 10.62 -18.42
N ARG A 148 -3.60 11.06 -19.33
CA ARG A 148 -3.32 10.36 -20.60
C ARG A 148 -2.06 9.49 -20.54
N ASN A 149 -1.40 9.42 -19.39
CA ASN A 149 -0.21 8.60 -19.23
C ASN A 149 -0.58 7.10 -19.26
N PRO A 150 0.05 6.29 -20.12
CA PRO A 150 -0.29 4.87 -20.27
C PRO A 150 0.06 4.02 -19.05
N HIS A 151 0.92 4.52 -18.16
CA HIS A 151 1.34 3.84 -16.93
C HIS A 151 0.54 4.30 -15.70
N LEU A 152 -0.56 5.04 -15.89
CA LEU A 152 -1.40 5.49 -14.80
C LEU A 152 -2.26 4.33 -14.30
N GLY A 153 -2.04 3.91 -13.06
CA GLY A 153 -2.78 2.82 -12.43
C GLY A 153 -4.15 3.24 -11.87
N LEU A 154 -5.01 2.26 -11.61
CA LEU A 154 -6.33 2.49 -11.00
C LEU A 154 -6.24 3.15 -9.61
N ASP A 155 -5.25 2.75 -8.80
CA ASP A 155 -5.06 3.30 -7.45
C ASP A 155 -4.66 4.78 -7.49
N GLU A 156 -3.84 5.16 -8.48
CA GLU A 156 -3.48 6.55 -8.72
C GLU A 156 -4.69 7.38 -9.16
N VAL A 157 -5.56 6.83 -10.02
CA VAL A 157 -6.80 7.49 -10.43
C VAL A 157 -7.75 7.66 -9.24
N GLN A 158 -7.87 6.63 -8.39
CA GLN A 158 -8.64 6.68 -7.16
C GLN A 158 -8.10 7.76 -6.21
N ALA A 159 -6.79 7.84 -6.03
CA ALA A 159 -6.15 8.88 -5.24
C ALA A 159 -6.39 10.27 -5.85
N ALA A 160 -6.26 10.40 -7.17
CA ALA A 160 -6.51 11.65 -7.90
C ALA A 160 -7.95 12.14 -7.76
N ALA A 161 -8.93 11.23 -7.82
CA ALA A 161 -10.35 11.55 -7.65
C ALA A 161 -10.68 12.14 -6.26
N LYS A 162 -9.86 11.85 -5.24
CA LYS A 162 -9.98 12.44 -3.88
C LYS A 162 -9.35 13.84 -3.76
N LEU A 163 -8.51 14.26 -4.71
CA LEU A 163 -7.78 15.52 -4.62
C LEU A 163 -8.67 16.74 -4.88
N ASN A 164 -8.69 17.67 -3.91
CA ASN A 164 -9.36 18.97 -4.07
C ASN A 164 -8.58 19.94 -4.99
N SER A 165 -7.31 19.62 -5.29
CA SER A 165 -6.46 20.39 -6.20
C SER A 165 -6.76 20.10 -7.68
N LEU A 166 -7.48 19.01 -7.98
CA LEU A 166 -7.80 18.61 -9.35
C LEU A 166 -8.80 19.58 -10.00
N SER A 167 -8.66 19.77 -11.30
CA SER A 167 -9.58 20.63 -12.06
C SER A 167 -10.93 19.92 -12.27
N PRO A 168 -12.05 20.66 -12.33
CA PRO A 168 -13.36 20.09 -12.62
C PRO A 168 -13.39 19.33 -13.96
N GLU A 169 -12.63 19.80 -14.96
CA GLU A 169 -12.47 19.13 -16.25
C GLU A 169 -11.76 17.78 -16.13
N ALA A 170 -10.71 17.69 -15.30
CA ALA A 170 -10.02 16.44 -15.03
C ALA A 170 -10.94 15.45 -14.29
N LEU A 171 -11.69 15.92 -13.28
CA LEU A 171 -12.67 15.07 -12.58
C LEU A 171 -13.79 14.59 -13.51
N LYS A 172 -14.24 15.43 -14.43
CA LYS A 172 -15.16 15.03 -15.50
C LYS A 172 -14.54 13.95 -16.39
N ALA A 173 -13.31 14.14 -16.86
CA ALA A 173 -12.60 13.16 -17.68
C ALA A 173 -12.48 11.81 -16.97
N ILE A 174 -12.20 11.80 -15.66
CA ILE A 174 -12.16 10.56 -14.87
C ILE A 174 -13.53 9.89 -14.86
N GLY A 175 -14.61 10.65 -14.60
CA GLY A 175 -15.97 10.12 -14.53
C GLY A 175 -16.59 9.71 -15.87
N ASP A 176 -16.06 10.22 -16.99
CA ASP A 176 -16.46 9.85 -18.36
C ASP A 176 -15.61 8.69 -18.92
N HIS A 177 -14.49 8.34 -18.27
CA HIS A 177 -13.62 7.25 -18.73
C HIS A 177 -14.34 5.90 -18.68
N PRO A 178 -14.27 5.05 -19.72
CA PRO A 178 -15.01 3.80 -19.80
C PRO A 178 -14.65 2.83 -18.66
N GLU A 179 -13.40 2.78 -18.24
CA GLU A 179 -12.95 1.90 -17.16
C GLU A 179 -13.17 2.52 -15.77
N TRP A 180 -12.74 3.76 -15.59
CA TRP A 180 -12.70 4.39 -14.26
C TRP A 180 -14.10 4.85 -13.82
N GLY A 181 -14.94 5.28 -14.76
CA GLY A 181 -16.33 5.64 -14.50
C GLY A 181 -17.26 4.45 -14.22
N GLN A 182 -16.77 3.21 -14.41
CA GLN A 182 -17.46 1.98 -14.00
C GLN A 182 -16.99 1.48 -12.63
N ASN A 183 -15.79 1.85 -12.19
CA ASN A 183 -15.27 1.47 -10.89
C ASN A 183 -16.05 2.18 -9.76
N SER A 184 -16.69 1.39 -8.89
CA SER A 184 -17.55 1.91 -7.81
C SER A 184 -16.78 2.72 -6.76
N VAL A 185 -15.51 2.39 -6.51
CA VAL A 185 -14.66 3.11 -5.53
C VAL A 185 -14.26 4.48 -6.07
N ILE A 186 -13.88 4.55 -7.36
CA ILE A 186 -13.59 5.82 -8.04
C ILE A 186 -14.86 6.69 -8.10
N CYS A 187 -16.01 6.09 -8.41
CA CYS A 187 -17.29 6.80 -8.39
C CYS A 187 -17.59 7.40 -7.00
N ALA A 188 -17.39 6.64 -5.93
CA ALA A 188 -17.58 7.13 -4.56
C ALA A 188 -16.65 8.31 -4.23
N ALA A 189 -15.38 8.24 -4.65
CA ALA A 189 -14.41 9.32 -4.47
C ALA A 189 -14.83 10.59 -5.24
N LEU A 190 -15.22 10.47 -6.51
CA LEU A 190 -15.69 11.59 -7.33
C LEU A 190 -16.94 12.25 -6.75
N VAL A 191 -17.89 11.46 -6.25
CA VAL A 191 -19.14 11.99 -5.66
C VAL A 191 -18.87 12.80 -4.39
N ARG A 192 -17.91 12.37 -3.56
CA ARG A 192 -17.51 13.07 -2.33
C ARG A 192 -16.69 14.33 -2.60
N ASN A 193 -15.97 14.38 -3.73
CA ASN A 193 -15.11 15.50 -4.05
C ASN A 193 -15.94 16.78 -4.35
N PRO A 194 -15.70 17.90 -3.63
CA PRO A 194 -16.45 19.14 -3.81
C PRO A 194 -16.23 19.81 -5.16
N LYS A 195 -15.09 19.54 -5.83
CA LYS A 195 -14.74 20.10 -7.15
C LYS A 195 -15.37 19.32 -8.31
N THR A 196 -15.94 18.15 -8.07
CA THR A 196 -16.63 17.39 -9.11
C THR A 196 -17.86 18.16 -9.59
N PRO A 197 -18.05 18.36 -10.91
CA PRO A 197 -19.26 18.98 -11.44
C PRO A 197 -20.52 18.24 -10.96
N MET A 198 -21.55 19.00 -10.53
CA MET A 198 -22.75 18.42 -9.90
C MET A 198 -23.43 17.38 -10.79
N ALA A 199 -23.55 17.64 -12.09
CA ALA A 199 -24.14 16.72 -13.05
C ALA A 199 -23.42 15.36 -13.09
N ILE A 200 -22.09 15.36 -13.03
CA ILE A 200 -21.28 14.13 -13.02
C ILE A 200 -21.48 13.38 -11.71
N ALA A 201 -21.42 14.08 -10.57
CA ALA A 201 -21.63 13.45 -9.26
C ALA A 201 -23.00 12.78 -9.15
N LEU A 202 -24.08 13.44 -9.59
CA LEU A 202 -25.43 12.87 -9.57
C LEU A 202 -25.57 11.66 -10.52
N ARG A 203 -24.92 11.70 -11.69
CA ARG A 203 -24.91 10.58 -12.65
C ARG A 203 -24.16 9.35 -12.11
N LEU A 204 -23.08 9.55 -11.36
CA LEU A 204 -22.27 8.47 -10.78
C LEU A 204 -22.84 7.91 -9.47
N LEU A 205 -23.71 8.67 -8.79
CA LEU A 205 -24.28 8.31 -7.49
C LEU A 205 -24.92 6.89 -7.43
N PRO A 206 -25.65 6.41 -8.45
CA PRO A 206 -26.22 5.06 -8.42
C PRO A 206 -25.17 3.92 -8.43
N ARG A 207 -23.93 4.21 -8.85
CA ARG A 207 -22.82 3.25 -8.91
C ARG A 207 -22.02 3.18 -7.60
N VAL A 208 -22.32 4.05 -6.65
CA VAL A 208 -21.63 4.09 -5.36
C VAL A 208 -22.01 2.87 -4.51
N PRO A 209 -21.04 2.23 -3.81
CA PRO A 209 -21.31 1.12 -2.91
C PRO A 209 -22.29 1.50 -1.80
N LEU A 210 -23.05 0.52 -1.30
CA LEU A 210 -24.12 0.78 -0.32
C LEU A 210 -23.58 1.42 0.98
N ASN A 211 -22.41 0.97 1.46
CA ASN A 211 -21.77 1.52 2.65
C ASN A 211 -21.41 3.00 2.47
N ASP A 212 -20.83 3.34 1.31
CA ASP A 212 -20.48 4.72 0.98
C ASP A 212 -21.70 5.61 0.76
N LEU A 213 -22.74 5.07 0.12
CA LEU A 213 -23.99 5.76 -0.12
C LEU A 213 -24.70 6.12 1.20
N ARG A 214 -24.69 5.21 2.19
CA ARG A 214 -25.18 5.49 3.56
C ARG A 214 -24.37 6.61 4.22
N ALA A 215 -23.05 6.60 4.09
CA ALA A 215 -22.21 7.66 4.65
C ALA A 215 -22.51 9.03 3.99
N ILE A 216 -22.71 9.06 2.67
CA ILE A 216 -23.10 10.28 1.95
C ILE A 216 -24.47 10.78 2.42
N ALA A 217 -25.45 9.89 2.58
CA ALA A 217 -26.80 10.24 3.05
C ALA A 217 -26.82 10.81 4.49
N LYS A 218 -25.82 10.47 5.32
CA LYS A 218 -25.61 11.03 6.66
C LYS A 218 -25.00 12.43 6.66
N GLY A 219 -24.52 12.94 5.52
CA GLY A 219 -24.01 14.30 5.39
C GLY A 219 -22.60 14.43 4.80
N ALA A 220 -21.97 13.33 4.36
CA ALA A 220 -20.62 13.35 3.79
C ALA A 220 -20.58 13.85 2.33
N GLY A 221 -21.08 15.06 2.07
CA GLY A 221 -21.08 15.68 0.74
C GLY A 221 -21.91 16.95 0.63
N ARG A 222 -22.01 17.49 -0.60
CA ARG A 222 -22.87 18.66 -0.89
C ARG A 222 -24.35 18.30 -0.69
N GLN A 223 -25.14 19.23 -0.16
CA GLN A 223 -26.56 19.02 0.19
C GLN A 223 -27.40 18.34 -0.90
N GLN A 224 -27.24 18.75 -2.16
CA GLN A 224 -27.97 18.15 -3.29
C GLN A 224 -27.64 16.66 -3.48
N ILE A 225 -26.38 16.27 -3.27
CA ILE A 225 -25.94 14.87 -3.36
C ILE A 225 -26.48 14.07 -2.17
N VAL A 226 -26.46 14.65 -0.97
CA VAL A 226 -27.01 14.02 0.24
C VAL A 226 -28.50 13.72 0.07
N LEU A 227 -29.28 14.68 -0.44
CA LEU A 227 -30.70 14.49 -0.72
C LEU A 227 -30.94 13.41 -1.78
N ALA A 228 -30.15 13.41 -2.86
CA ALA A 228 -30.24 12.38 -3.90
C ALA A 228 -29.88 10.99 -3.35
N ALA A 229 -28.87 10.89 -2.48
CA ALA A 229 -28.45 9.63 -1.86
C ALA A 229 -29.55 9.07 -0.95
N ARG A 230 -30.22 9.93 -0.16
CA ARG A 230 -31.37 9.52 0.68
C ARG A 230 -32.51 8.97 -0.16
N LYS A 231 -32.86 9.65 -1.26
CA LYS A 231 -33.90 9.19 -2.19
C LYS A 231 -33.55 7.83 -2.79
N LEU A 232 -32.29 7.63 -3.18
CA LEU A 232 -31.84 6.37 -3.78
C LEU A 232 -31.85 5.21 -2.76
N LEU A 233 -31.45 5.48 -1.52
CA LEU A 233 -31.53 4.49 -0.43
C LEU A 233 -32.97 4.09 -0.08
N ALA A 234 -33.93 5.01 -0.20
CA ALA A 234 -35.34 4.69 0.04
C ALA A 234 -36.00 3.89 -1.10
N ALA A 235 -35.37 3.87 -2.28
CA ALA A 235 -35.86 3.17 -3.47
C ALA A 235 -35.19 1.80 -3.71
N ARG A 236 -34.20 1.43 -2.89
CA ARG A 236 -33.53 0.14 -2.91
C ARG A 236 -34.04 -0.73 -1.76
#